data_AF-A0A1F7T3Z9-F1
#
_entry.id   AF-A0A1F7T3Z9-F1
#
_cell.length_a   1.000
_cell.length_b   1.000
_cell.length_c   1.000
_cell.angle_alpha   90.00
_cell.angle_beta   90.00
_cell.angle_gamma   90.00
#
_symmetry.space_group_name_H-M   'P 1'
#
loop_
_entity.id
_entity.type
_entity.pdbx_description
1 polymer ?
#
loop_
_entity_poly.entity_id
_entity_poly.type
_entity_poly.pdbx_seq_one_letter_code
_entity_poly.pdbx_strand_id
1 'polypeptide(L)'
;MILPIANALLDYLSWAASRKLVRHAIESDSRAIAVGHLLADTGLALAFLFGLALFLPMAIQGMNRGFVWVGWPAVEWDGFLEAAAAAPFSQGLMVNGMLLTTLIPTALHFLVGLTILTIRPMPGQRLMAKWVEGHRGKRLMVETWCLAAFVVSCGIFLAGCYLLWQAVALSGATVGGYLYEMALWSARLVGGPGLPPG
;
A
#
# COMPACT_ATOMS: atom_id res chain seq x y z
N MET A 1 2.68 22.46 0.97
CA MET A 1 3.01 21.57 2.12
C MET A 1 1.85 20.71 2.62
N ILE A 2 0.64 20.79 2.04
CA ILE A 2 -0.53 20.03 2.52
C ILE A 2 -0.51 18.56 2.05
N LEU A 3 0.02 18.28 0.85
CA LEU A 3 0.02 16.92 0.28
C LEU A 3 0.78 15.88 1.13
N PRO A 4 1.99 16.15 1.65
CA PRO A 4 2.67 15.20 2.54
C PRO A 4 1.92 14.95 3.85
N ILE A 5 1.19 15.96 4.36
CA ILE A 5 0.40 15.83 5.60
C ILE A 5 -0.81 14.93 5.36
N ALA A 6 -1.51 15.11 4.24
CA ALA A 6 -2.62 14.25 3.84
C ALA A 6 -2.16 12.79 3.65
N ASN A 7 -1.02 12.59 2.98
CA ASN A 7 -0.42 11.28 2.82
C ASN A 7 -0.08 10.66 4.18
N ALA A 8 0.61 11.40 5.05
CA ALA A 8 1.00 10.93 6.38
C ALA A 8 -0.21 10.57 7.27
N LEU A 9 -1.32 11.31 7.16
CA LEU A 9 -2.55 10.99 7.88
C LEU A 9 -3.16 9.67 7.42
N LEU A 10 -3.23 9.45 6.10
CA LEU A 10 -3.75 8.21 5.54
C LEU A 10 -2.82 7.02 5.81
N ASP A 11 -1.51 7.22 5.75
CA ASP A 11 -0.50 6.23 6.16
C ASP A 11 -0.67 5.84 7.64
N TYR A 12 -0.89 6.84 8.52
CA TYR A 12 -1.12 6.58 9.94
C TYR A 12 -2.39 5.75 10.17
N LEU A 13 -3.49 6.07 9.48
CA LEU A 13 -4.75 5.33 9.58
C LEU A 13 -4.61 3.91 9.03
N SER A 14 -3.94 3.75 7.89
CA SER A 14 -3.59 2.45 7.30
C SER A 14 -2.78 1.61 8.26
N TRP A 15 -1.73 2.17 8.84
CA TRP A 15 -0.90 1.50 9.83
C TRP A 15 -1.65 1.14 11.12
N ALA A 16 -2.54 2.01 11.61
CA ALA A 16 -3.36 1.75 12.79
C ALA A 16 -4.36 0.61 12.55
N ALA A 17 -5.03 0.59 11.40
CA ALA A 17 -5.96 -0.48 11.01
C ALA A 17 -5.21 -1.81 10.86
N SER A 18 -4.08 -1.79 10.16
CA SER A 18 -3.33 -3.00 9.88
C SER A 18 -2.72 -3.64 11.14
N ARG A 19 -2.20 -2.84 12.08
CA ARG A 19 -1.72 -3.38 13.37
C ARG A 19 -2.78 -4.15 14.14
N LYS A 20 -4.05 -3.73 14.08
CA LYS A 20 -5.15 -4.47 14.71
C LYS A 20 -5.37 -5.82 14.03
N LEU A 21 -5.32 -5.86 12.70
CA LEU A 21 -5.46 -7.10 11.91
C LEU A 21 -4.31 -8.07 12.19
N VAL A 22 -3.07 -7.58 12.19
CA VAL A 22 -1.87 -8.40 12.46
C VAL A 22 -1.92 -9.01 13.86
N ARG A 23 -2.28 -8.21 14.88
CA ARG A 23 -2.40 -8.71 16.25
C ARG A 23 -3.43 -9.84 16.35
N HIS A 24 -4.59 -9.68 15.72
CA HIS A 24 -5.62 -10.71 15.71
C HIS A 24 -5.20 -11.97 14.93
N ALA A 25 -4.45 -11.80 13.83
CA ALA A 25 -3.92 -12.92 13.06
C ALA A 25 -2.89 -13.75 13.84
N ILE A 26 -2.08 -13.10 14.68
CA ILE A 26 -1.11 -13.76 15.57
C ILE A 26 -1.83 -14.51 16.70
N GLU A 27 -2.89 -13.92 17.27
CA GLU A 27 -3.67 -14.51 18.37
C GLU A 27 -4.58 -15.66 17.88
N SER A 28 -4.95 -15.69 16.60
CA SER A 28 -5.83 -16.71 16.03
C SER A 28 -5.09 -18.00 15.67
N ASP A 29 -5.62 -19.15 16.11
CA ASP A 29 -5.07 -20.47 15.81
C ASP A 29 -5.39 -20.99 14.38
N SER A 30 -6.23 -20.27 13.63
CA SER A 30 -6.76 -20.72 12.33
C SER A 30 -5.99 -20.15 11.12
N ARG A 31 -5.63 -21.02 10.17
CA ARG A 31 -5.07 -20.61 8.86
C ARG A 31 -6.05 -19.80 8.04
N ALA A 32 -7.33 -20.17 8.05
CA ALA A 32 -8.36 -19.46 7.29
C ALA A 32 -8.51 -18.02 7.79
N ILE A 33 -8.42 -17.80 9.11
CA ILE A 33 -8.47 -16.46 9.71
C ILE A 33 -7.22 -15.66 9.31
N ALA A 34 -6.03 -16.25 9.36
CA ALA A 34 -4.79 -15.58 8.94
C ALA A 34 -4.81 -15.17 7.44
N VAL A 35 -5.29 -16.05 6.55
CA VAL A 35 -5.50 -15.73 5.13
C VAL A 35 -6.54 -14.62 4.97
N GLY A 36 -7.66 -14.70 5.71
CA GLY A 36 -8.69 -13.67 5.71
C GLY A 36 -8.15 -12.29 6.10
N HIS A 37 -7.24 -12.22 7.07
CA HIS A 37 -6.56 -10.98 7.44
C HIS A 37 -5.64 -10.44 6.35
N LEU A 38 -4.86 -11.30 5.68
CA LEU A 38 -4.02 -10.88 4.56
C LEU A 38 -4.83 -10.30 3.41
N LEU A 39 -5.97 -10.93 3.10
CA LEU A 39 -6.90 -10.44 2.08
C LEU A 39 -7.55 -9.12 2.51
N ALA A 40 -7.99 -9.02 3.77
CA ALA A 40 -8.56 -7.79 4.32
C ALA A 40 -7.55 -6.64 4.30
N ASP A 41 -6.31 -6.87 4.73
CA ASP A 41 -5.23 -5.87 4.73
C ASP A 41 -4.91 -5.39 3.31
N THR A 42 -4.78 -6.32 2.36
CA THR A 42 -4.60 -6.00 0.93
C THR A 42 -5.76 -5.17 0.40
N GLY A 43 -7.01 -5.56 0.69
CA GLY A 43 -8.19 -4.83 0.25
C GLY A 43 -8.26 -3.42 0.84
N LEU A 44 -7.88 -3.27 2.11
CA LEU A 44 -7.88 -2.00 2.82
C LEU A 44 -6.77 -1.07 2.31
N ALA A 45 -5.61 -1.62 1.96
CA ALA A 45 -4.54 -0.89 1.30
C ALA A 45 -4.93 -0.41 -0.10
N LEU A 46 -5.58 -1.25 -0.89
CA LEU A 46 -6.11 -0.84 -2.19
C LEU A 46 -7.15 0.27 -2.02
N ALA A 47 -8.07 0.14 -1.06
CA ALA A 47 -9.05 1.18 -0.76
C ALA A 47 -8.38 2.52 -0.37
N PHE A 48 -7.31 2.49 0.44
CA PHE A 48 -6.54 3.69 0.77
C PHE A 48 -5.78 4.26 -0.42
N LEU A 49 -5.21 3.41 -1.28
CA LEU A 49 -4.54 3.85 -2.51
C LEU A 49 -5.52 4.60 -3.42
N PHE A 50 -6.69 4.02 -3.70
CA PHE A 50 -7.74 4.66 -4.49
C PHE A 50 -8.29 5.91 -3.80
N GLY A 51 -8.50 5.85 -2.48
CA GLY A 51 -8.94 6.99 -1.69
C GLY A 51 -7.95 8.16 -1.77
N LEU A 52 -6.65 7.88 -1.68
CA LEU A 52 -5.59 8.88 -1.82
C LEU A 52 -5.52 9.45 -3.24
N ALA A 53 -5.62 8.59 -4.26
CA ALA A 53 -5.64 9.00 -5.67
C ALA A 53 -6.82 9.93 -5.99
N LEU A 54 -7.98 9.72 -5.36
CA LEU A 54 -9.15 10.61 -5.46
C LEU A 54 -8.97 11.88 -4.61
N PHE A 55 -8.40 11.75 -3.41
CA PHE A 55 -8.28 12.86 -2.48
C PHE A 55 -7.26 13.91 -2.93
N LEU A 56 -6.14 13.49 -3.53
CA LEU A 56 -5.05 14.39 -3.95
C LEU A 56 -5.54 15.51 -4.88
N PRO A 57 -6.20 15.22 -6.01
CA PRO A 57 -6.65 16.26 -6.94
C PRO A 57 -7.70 17.17 -6.31
N MET A 58 -8.61 16.62 -5.49
CA MET A 58 -9.61 17.40 -4.75
C MET A 58 -8.95 18.39 -3.77
N ALA A 59 -7.95 17.95 -3.01
CA ALA A 59 -7.23 18.78 -2.06
C ALA A 59 -6.47 19.92 -2.77
N ILE A 60 -5.87 19.63 -3.92
CA ILE A 60 -5.13 20.62 -4.71
C ILE A 60 -6.08 21.64 -5.33
N GLN A 61 -7.20 21.22 -5.91
CA GLN A 61 -8.21 22.14 -6.43
C GLN A 61 -8.80 23.02 -5.33
N GLY A 62 -9.06 22.45 -4.15
CA GLY A 62 -9.47 23.22 -2.97
C GLY A 62 -8.43 24.27 -2.56
N MET A 63 -7.14 23.91 -2.60
CA MET A 63 -6.03 24.83 -2.32
C MET A 63 -5.92 25.94 -3.38
N ASN A 64 -6.05 25.60 -4.67
CA ASN A 64 -6.03 26.57 -5.76
C ASN A 64 -7.13 27.63 -5.61
N ARG A 65 -8.33 27.24 -5.17
CA ARG A 65 -9.39 28.20 -4.84
C ARG A 65 -8.99 29.16 -3.73
N GLY A 66 -8.36 28.63 -2.68
CA GLY A 66 -7.82 29.45 -1.60
C GLY A 66 -6.75 30.43 -2.09
N PHE A 67 -5.84 29.98 -2.97
CA PHE A 67 -4.80 30.82 -3.58
C PHE A 67 -5.39 31.94 -4.42
N VAL A 68 -6.30 31.61 -5.35
CA VAL A 68 -7.00 32.61 -6.16
C VAL A 68 -7.73 33.63 -5.29
N TRP A 69 -8.37 33.18 -4.21
CA TRP A 69 -9.09 34.05 -3.29
C TRP A 69 -8.17 35.07 -2.59
N VAL A 70 -6.92 34.71 -2.28
CA VAL A 70 -5.91 35.62 -1.71
C VAL A 70 -5.04 36.32 -2.76
N GLY A 71 -5.35 36.16 -4.06
CA GLY A 71 -4.60 36.78 -5.17
C GLY A 71 -3.27 36.08 -5.50
N TRP A 72 -3.07 34.84 -5.07
CA TRP A 72 -1.92 34.01 -5.43
C TRP A 72 -2.18 33.21 -6.72
N PRO A 73 -1.12 32.90 -7.49
CA PRO A 73 -1.26 32.07 -8.70
C PRO A 73 -1.73 30.66 -8.34
N ALA A 74 -2.65 30.11 -9.14
CA ALA A 74 -3.06 28.72 -9.04
C ALA A 74 -1.92 27.80 -9.50
N VAL A 75 -1.86 26.60 -8.92
CA VAL A 75 -0.95 25.56 -9.36
C VAL A 75 -1.60 24.79 -10.51
N GLU A 76 -0.98 24.80 -11.69
CA GLU A 76 -1.40 23.99 -12.85
C GLU A 76 -1.09 22.51 -12.60
N TRP A 77 -2.05 21.79 -12.02
CA TRP A 77 -1.87 20.40 -11.63
C TRP A 77 -2.11 19.39 -12.75
N ASP A 78 -2.90 19.73 -13.76
CA ASP A 78 -3.24 18.82 -14.86
C ASP A 78 -1.98 18.40 -15.63
N GLY A 79 -1.09 19.35 -15.92
CA GLY A 79 0.22 19.06 -16.51
C GLY A 79 1.12 18.21 -15.61
N PHE A 80 1.03 18.35 -14.28
CA PHE A 80 1.74 17.48 -13.34
C PHE A 80 1.20 16.05 -13.33
N LEU A 81 -0.12 15.86 -13.45
CA LEU A 81 -0.73 14.53 -13.54
C LEU A 81 -0.39 13.85 -14.86
N GLU A 82 -0.46 14.57 -15.98
CA GLU A 82 -0.07 14.07 -17.30
C GLU A 82 1.39 13.64 -17.30
N ALA A 83 2.28 14.50 -16.79
CA ALA A 83 3.69 14.18 -16.61
C ALA A 83 3.91 12.96 -15.70
N ALA A 84 3.11 12.83 -14.63
CA ALA A 84 3.20 11.71 -13.71
C ALA A 84 2.69 10.39 -14.32
N ALA A 85 1.71 10.45 -15.21
CA ALA A 85 1.20 9.29 -15.95
C ALA A 85 2.18 8.87 -17.06
N ALA A 86 2.74 9.84 -17.80
CA ALA A 86 3.65 9.58 -18.91
C ALA A 86 5.04 9.13 -18.44
N ALA A 87 5.54 9.69 -17.35
CA ALA A 87 6.89 9.45 -16.85
C ALA A 87 6.89 9.18 -15.32
N PRO A 88 6.34 8.02 -14.89
CA PRO A 88 6.02 7.77 -13.49
C PRO A 88 7.23 7.74 -12.55
N PHE A 89 8.40 7.36 -13.06
CA PHE A 89 9.63 7.22 -12.28
C PHE A 89 10.57 8.43 -12.37
N SER A 90 10.24 9.45 -13.17
CA SER A 90 11.01 10.70 -13.24
C SER A 90 10.16 11.87 -12.77
N GLN A 91 9.37 12.48 -13.67
CA GLN A 91 8.53 13.65 -13.37
C GLN A 91 7.39 13.29 -12.40
N GLY A 92 6.87 12.06 -12.49
CA GLY A 92 5.86 11.53 -11.59
C GLY A 92 6.36 11.01 -10.26
N LEU A 93 7.67 11.00 -10.01
CA LEU A 93 8.24 10.27 -8.88
C LEU A 93 7.68 10.73 -7.53
N MET A 94 7.37 12.02 -7.38
CA MET A 94 6.78 12.53 -6.14
C MET A 94 5.36 11.99 -5.91
N VAL A 95 4.50 12.04 -6.93
CA VAL A 95 3.09 11.60 -6.83
C VAL A 95 3.01 10.09 -6.71
N ASN A 96 3.72 9.37 -7.58
CA ASN A 96 3.80 7.92 -7.52
C ASN A 96 4.51 7.47 -6.24
N GLY A 97 5.52 8.20 -5.78
CA GLY A 97 6.18 7.94 -4.50
C GLY A 97 5.20 7.99 -3.34
N MET A 98 4.36 9.03 -3.25
CA MET A 98 3.32 9.13 -2.22
C MET A 98 2.36 7.93 -2.30
N LEU A 99 1.82 7.64 -3.48
CA LEU A 99 0.93 6.49 -3.69
C LEU A 99 1.60 5.16 -3.32
N LEU A 100 2.83 4.92 -3.77
CA LEU A 100 3.57 3.68 -3.51
C LEU A 100 4.00 3.55 -2.05
N THR A 101 4.28 4.64 -1.35
CA THR A 101 4.64 4.58 0.08
C THR A 101 3.51 4.02 0.92
N THR A 102 2.25 4.25 0.54
CA THR A 102 1.09 3.64 1.22
C THR A 102 1.05 2.11 1.10
N LEU A 103 1.72 1.54 0.08
CA LEU A 103 1.79 0.10 -0.15
C LEU A 103 2.91 -0.58 0.65
N ILE A 104 3.90 0.19 1.15
CA ILE A 104 5.04 -0.36 1.88
C ILE A 104 4.58 -1.07 3.17
N PRO A 105 3.77 -0.45 4.06
CA PRO A 105 3.27 -1.14 5.25
C PRO A 105 2.53 -2.44 4.90
N THR A 106 1.67 -2.40 3.89
CA THR A 106 0.90 -3.57 3.41
C THR A 106 1.81 -4.69 2.93
N ALA A 107 2.85 -4.37 2.15
CA ALA A 107 3.82 -5.36 1.69
C ALA A 107 4.54 -6.02 2.88
N LEU A 108 4.92 -5.24 3.90
CA LEU A 108 5.53 -5.77 5.12
C LEU A 108 4.58 -6.69 5.89
N HIS A 109 3.32 -6.29 6.08
CA HIS A 109 2.33 -7.13 6.77
C HIS A 109 2.03 -8.41 5.99
N PHE A 110 1.98 -8.31 4.66
CA PHE A 110 1.81 -9.47 3.80
C PHE A 110 2.97 -10.46 3.92
N LEU A 111 4.21 -9.97 3.92
CA LEU A 111 5.41 -10.78 4.14
C LEU A 111 5.42 -11.45 5.52
N VAL A 112 5.05 -10.70 6.58
CA VAL A 112 4.93 -11.26 7.94
C VAL A 112 3.83 -12.33 7.99
N GLY A 113 2.66 -12.08 7.43
CA GLY A 113 1.56 -13.05 7.41
C GLY A 113 1.90 -14.29 6.58
N LEU A 114 2.57 -14.15 5.43
CA LEU A 114 3.10 -15.28 4.66
C LEU A 114 4.14 -16.08 5.46
N THR A 115 5.00 -15.39 6.21
CA THR A 115 5.99 -16.05 7.08
C THR A 115 5.29 -16.85 8.17
N ILE A 116 4.25 -16.29 8.81
CA ILE A 116 3.45 -17.03 9.78
C ILE A 116 2.79 -18.24 9.11
N LEU A 117 2.18 -18.08 7.93
CA LEU A 117 1.52 -19.16 7.20
C LEU A 117 2.46 -20.26 6.75
N THR A 118 3.72 -19.95 6.43
CA THR A 118 4.73 -20.94 6.01
C THR A 118 5.31 -21.72 7.20
N ILE A 119 5.46 -21.09 8.37
CA ILE A 119 5.95 -21.78 9.57
C ILE A 119 4.84 -22.64 10.23
N ARG A 120 3.57 -22.17 10.20
CA ARG A 120 2.42 -22.84 10.84
C ARG A 120 2.16 -24.31 10.47
N PRO A 121 2.39 -24.80 9.23
CA PRO A 121 2.24 -26.21 8.90
C PRO A 121 3.33 -27.13 9.45
N MET A 122 4.38 -26.60 10.07
CA MET A 122 5.49 -27.43 10.52
C MET A 122 5.08 -28.29 11.74
N PRO A 123 5.11 -29.63 11.62
CA PRO A 123 4.84 -30.51 12.74
C PRO A 123 5.87 -30.26 13.85
N GLY A 124 5.40 -30.09 15.09
CA GLY A 124 6.27 -29.90 16.24
C GLY A 124 6.53 -28.45 16.66
N GLN A 125 5.86 -27.42 16.11
CA GLN A 125 6.00 -26.04 16.62
C GLN A 125 5.75 -25.90 18.13
N ARG A 126 4.70 -26.55 18.65
CA ARG A 126 4.39 -26.56 20.11
C ARG A 126 5.46 -27.31 20.93
N LEU A 127 6.08 -28.32 20.33
CA LEU A 127 7.21 -29.04 20.92
C LEU A 127 8.48 -28.19 20.89
N MET A 128 8.81 -27.56 19.75
CA MET A 128 9.95 -26.66 19.59
C MET A 128 9.88 -25.47 20.55
N ALA A 129 8.72 -24.84 20.72
CA ALA A 129 8.57 -23.73 21.68
C ALA A 129 8.96 -24.16 23.11
N LYS A 130 8.44 -25.30 23.58
CA LYS A 130 8.80 -25.89 24.89
C LYS A 130 10.26 -26.35 24.95
N TRP A 131 10.82 -26.79 23.83
CA TRP A 131 12.17 -27.35 23.76
C TRP A 131 13.27 -26.28 23.71
N VAL A 132 12.94 -25.11 23.14
CA VAL A 132 13.82 -23.94 23.00
C VAL A 132 14.00 -23.21 24.33
N GLU A 133 12.96 -23.18 25.18
CA GLU A 133 13.04 -22.62 26.54
C GLU A 133 14.11 -23.29 27.41
N GLY A 134 14.46 -24.56 27.14
CA GLY A 134 15.45 -25.31 27.93
C GLY A 134 16.89 -25.28 27.42
N HIS A 135 17.18 -24.83 26.18
CA HIS A 135 18.50 -25.03 25.56
C HIS A 135 18.96 -23.86 24.68
N ARG A 136 19.88 -23.02 25.21
CA ARG A 136 20.49 -21.87 24.49
C ARG A 136 21.04 -22.20 23.10
N GLY A 137 21.63 -23.38 22.91
CA GLY A 137 22.19 -23.80 21.61
C GLY A 137 21.15 -24.01 20.50
N LYS A 138 19.86 -24.14 20.84
CA LYS A 138 18.79 -24.43 19.87
C LYS A 138 18.04 -23.20 19.38
N ARG A 139 18.35 -22.03 19.95
CA ARG A 139 17.86 -20.73 19.48
C ARG A 139 18.28 -20.47 18.03
N LEU A 140 19.52 -20.80 17.69
CA LEU A 140 20.06 -20.64 16.33
C LEU A 140 19.27 -21.43 15.29
N MET A 141 18.79 -22.62 15.66
CA MET A 141 17.97 -23.44 14.77
C MET A 141 16.64 -22.77 14.48
N VAL A 142 15.92 -22.27 15.50
CA VAL A 142 14.66 -21.52 15.32
C VAL A 142 14.88 -20.28 14.46
N GLU A 143 15.94 -19.51 14.74
CA GLU A 143 16.28 -18.31 13.96
C GLU A 143 16.54 -18.65 12.49
N THR A 144 17.27 -19.74 12.23
CA THR A 144 17.54 -20.23 10.86
C THR A 144 16.25 -20.63 10.15
N TRP A 145 15.32 -21.30 10.85
CA TRP A 145 14.02 -21.68 10.29
C TRP A 145 13.13 -20.47 9.99
N CYS A 146 13.05 -19.50 10.91
CA CYS A 146 12.33 -18.25 10.69
C CYS A 146 12.89 -17.48 9.49
N LEU A 147 14.23 -17.43 9.37
CA LEU A 147 14.89 -16.80 8.22
C LEU A 147 14.56 -17.54 6.91
N ALA A 148 14.62 -18.87 6.90
CA ALA A 148 14.28 -19.67 5.72
C ALA A 148 12.81 -19.45 5.30
N ALA A 149 11.87 -19.44 6.25
CA ALA A 149 10.47 -19.16 5.98
C ALA A 149 10.24 -17.73 5.46
N PHE A 150 10.97 -16.75 5.99
CA PHE A 150 10.94 -15.38 5.50
C PHE A 150 11.46 -15.29 4.05
N VAL A 151 12.57 -15.95 3.72
CA VAL A 151 13.10 -16.00 2.34
C VAL A 151 12.10 -16.64 1.38
N VAL A 152 11.46 -17.76 1.77
CA VAL A 152 10.39 -18.39 0.98
C VAL A 152 9.21 -17.43 0.79
N SER A 153 8.81 -16.71 1.84
CA SER A 153 7.72 -15.73 1.80
C SER A 153 8.03 -14.57 0.85
N CYS A 154 9.27 -14.07 0.85
CA CYS A 154 9.75 -13.09 -0.12
C CYS A 154 9.66 -13.64 -1.55
N GLY A 155 10.07 -14.89 -1.78
CA GLY A 155 9.95 -15.54 -3.09
C GLY A 155 8.50 -15.63 -3.58
N ILE A 156 7.58 -16.06 -2.72
CA ILE A 156 6.13 -16.13 -3.01
C ILE A 156 5.58 -14.74 -3.32
N PHE A 157 5.92 -13.74 -2.51
CA PHE A 157 5.49 -12.36 -2.71
C PHE A 157 5.96 -11.80 -4.06
N LEU A 158 7.26 -11.94 -4.38
CA LEU A 158 7.82 -11.47 -5.64
C LEU A 158 7.22 -12.19 -6.86
N ALA A 159 7.02 -13.50 -6.76
CA ALA A 159 6.32 -14.26 -7.81
C ALA A 159 4.88 -13.77 -7.99
N GLY A 160 4.16 -13.50 -6.90
CA GLY A 160 2.82 -12.90 -6.95
C GLY A 160 2.80 -11.54 -7.62
N CYS A 161 3.72 -10.64 -7.26
CA CYS A 161 3.89 -9.33 -7.89
C CYS A 161 4.18 -9.45 -9.39
N TYR A 162 5.05 -10.38 -9.79
CA TYR A 162 5.36 -10.63 -11.20
C TYR A 162 4.15 -11.15 -11.97
N LEU A 163 3.40 -12.11 -11.41
CA LEU A 163 2.19 -12.64 -12.04
C LEU A 163 1.10 -11.56 -12.17
N LEU A 164 0.93 -10.72 -11.15
CA LEU A 164 0.02 -9.58 -11.19
C LEU A 164 0.42 -8.59 -12.27
N TRP A 165 1.71 -8.26 -12.35
CA TRP A 165 2.25 -7.40 -13.41
C TRP A 165 1.95 -7.96 -14.80
N GLN A 166 2.18 -9.26 -15.00
CA GLN A 166 1.88 -9.91 -16.28
C GLN A 166 0.39 -9.91 -16.60
N ALA A 167 -0.47 -10.17 -15.61
CA ALA A 167 -1.92 -10.11 -15.79
C ALA A 167 -2.38 -8.70 -16.22
N VAL A 168 -1.83 -7.66 -15.60
CA VAL A 168 -2.08 -6.26 -15.99
C VAL A 168 -1.59 -5.99 -17.40
N ALA A 169 -0.35 -6.38 -17.73
CA ALA A 169 0.23 -6.19 -19.06
C ALA A 169 -0.60 -6.88 -20.16
N LEU A 170 -1.09 -8.10 -19.91
CA LEU A 170 -1.93 -8.86 -20.84
C LEU A 170 -3.34 -8.30 -20.99
N SER A 171 -3.88 -7.67 -19.96
CA SER A 171 -5.23 -7.08 -20.01
C SER A 171 -5.31 -5.84 -20.92
N GLY A 172 -4.16 -5.25 -21.30
CA GLY A 172 -4.09 -3.95 -21.96
C GLY A 172 -4.49 -2.78 -21.07
N ALA A 173 -4.90 -3.04 -19.82
CA ALA A 173 -5.18 -2.01 -18.83
C ALA A 173 -3.87 -1.40 -18.33
N THR A 174 -3.76 -0.08 -18.39
CA THR A 174 -2.72 0.64 -17.65
C THR A 174 -3.32 1.07 -16.32
N VAL A 175 -2.88 0.48 -15.20
CA VAL A 175 -3.31 0.91 -13.86
C VAL A 175 -3.10 2.41 -13.67
N GLY A 176 -1.99 2.94 -14.22
CA GLY A 176 -1.73 4.38 -14.25
C GLY A 176 -2.78 5.18 -15.04
N GLY A 177 -3.30 4.65 -16.16
CA GLY A 177 -4.37 5.29 -16.92
C GLY A 177 -5.68 5.36 -16.14
N TYR A 178 -6.07 4.27 -15.46
CA TYR A 178 -7.26 4.29 -14.60
C TYR A 178 -7.14 5.27 -13.44
N LEU A 179 -5.99 5.30 -12.77
CA LEU A 179 -5.74 6.25 -11.69
C LEU A 179 -5.74 7.70 -12.20
N TYR A 180 -5.20 7.94 -13.40
CA TYR A 180 -5.23 9.24 -14.06
C TYR A 180 -6.66 9.71 -14.39
N GLU A 181 -7.47 8.85 -15.02
CA GLU A 181 -8.87 9.16 -15.33
C GLU A 181 -9.70 9.42 -14.07
N MET A 182 -9.50 8.62 -13.01
CA MET A 182 -10.13 8.84 -11.71
C MET A 182 -9.69 10.17 -11.09
N ALA A 183 -8.41 10.50 -11.19
CA ALA A 183 -7.87 11.76 -10.67
C ALA A 183 -8.49 12.95 -11.40
N LEU A 184 -8.55 12.93 -12.74
CA LEU A 184 -9.21 13.96 -13.54
C LEU A 184 -10.68 14.10 -13.20
N TRP A 185 -11.40 12.98 -13.12
CA TRP A 185 -12.82 12.99 -12.76
C TRP A 185 -13.04 13.63 -11.39
N SER A 186 -12.23 13.28 -10.39
CA SER A 186 -12.32 13.87 -9.04
C SER A 186 -11.99 15.36 -9.01
N ALA A 187 -11.02 15.81 -9.82
CA ALA A 187 -10.66 17.22 -9.94
C ALA A 187 -11.83 18.02 -10.52
N ARG A 188 -12.52 17.49 -11.53
CA ARG A 188 -13.70 18.13 -12.16
C ARG A 188 -14.88 18.28 -11.22
N LEU A 189 -15.12 17.29 -10.34
CA LEU A 189 -16.17 17.38 -9.32
C LEU A 189 -15.97 18.58 -8.40
N VAL A 190 -14.72 18.84 -8.01
CA VAL A 190 -14.42 19.98 -7.16
C VAL A 190 -14.37 21.26 -7.97
N GLY A 191 -13.80 21.26 -9.18
CA GLY A 191 -13.55 22.47 -10.01
C GLY A 191 -14.79 23.30 -10.34
N GLY A 192 -15.93 22.68 -10.65
CA GLY A 192 -17.17 23.37 -11.05
C GLY A 192 -17.05 24.13 -12.39
N PRO A 193 -18.18 24.45 -13.07
CA PRO A 193 -18.20 25.00 -14.43
C PRO A 193 -17.75 26.48 -14.58
N GLY A 194 -16.95 27.03 -13.67
CA GLY A 194 -16.68 28.48 -13.60
C GLY A 194 -15.23 28.90 -13.35
N LEU A 195 -14.29 27.97 -13.23
CA LEU A 195 -12.88 28.33 -13.26
C LEU A 195 -12.45 28.44 -14.73
N PRO A 196 -11.85 29.56 -15.16
CA PRO A 196 -11.28 29.64 -16.50
C PRO A 196 -10.27 28.50 -16.66
N PRO A 197 -10.15 27.89 -17.85
CA PRO A 197 -9.06 26.97 -18.12
C PRO A 197 -7.76 27.72 -17.82
N GLY A 198 -6.97 27.15 -16.90
CA GLY A 198 -5.57 27.56 -16.70
C GLY A 198 -4.79 27.25 -17.95
#